data_AF-A0A2D4L9W9-F1
#
_entry.id   AF-A0A2D4L9W9-F1
#
_cell.length_a   1.000
_cell.length_b   1.000
_cell.length_c   1.000
_cell.angle_alpha   90.00
_cell.angle_beta   90.00
_cell.angle_gamma   90.00
#
_symmetry.space_group_name_H-M   'P 1'
#
loop_
_entity.id
_entity.type
_entity.pdbx_description
1 polymer ?
#
loop_
_entity_poly.entity_id
_entity_poly.type
_entity_poly.pdbx_seq_one_letter_code
_entity_poly.pdbx_strand_id
1 'polypeptide(L)'
;MVKLQTAIAAPEKVQMTWTKEKLISEKHKNKEACAPGYKDIFSMKPNESNVRRMHTAVKLNGVVLNKSQNAQLVLLNMPGPPKNRHGDENYMEFLEVLTEGLNRVLLVRGGGREVITIYS
;
A
#
# COMPACT_ATOMS: atom_id res chain seq x y z
N MET A 1 -46.75 -1.79 4.42
CA MET A 1 -46.35 -0.91 3.31
C MET A 1 -45.51 0.22 3.90
N VAL A 2 -44.18 0.21 3.75
CA VAL A 2 -43.33 0.82 2.69
C VAL A 2 -43.04 2.33 2.88
N LYS A 3 -41.76 2.63 3.24
CA LYS A 3 -40.89 3.83 2.98
C LYS A 3 -41.18 5.16 3.74
N LEU A 4 -40.23 6.09 4.02
CA LEU A 4 -38.81 6.35 3.65
C LEU A 4 -38.17 7.40 4.61
N GLN A 5 -36.83 7.56 4.51
CA GLN A 5 -35.96 8.75 4.81
C GLN A 5 -35.46 8.98 6.26
N THR A 6 -34.18 9.23 6.56
CA THR A 6 -32.94 9.43 5.77
C THR A 6 -31.72 9.20 6.67
N ALA A 7 -30.65 8.57 6.16
CA ALA A 7 -29.33 8.54 6.81
C ALA A 7 -28.35 9.40 6.00
N ILE A 8 -27.75 10.43 6.59
CA ILE A 8 -26.56 11.10 6.05
C ILE A 8 -25.69 11.54 7.24
N ALA A 9 -24.58 10.84 7.47
CA ALA A 9 -23.45 11.35 8.23
C ALA A 9 -22.22 11.30 7.31
N ALA A 10 -21.64 12.48 7.08
CA ALA A 10 -20.56 12.70 6.13
C ALA A 10 -19.26 11.95 6.53
N PRO A 11 -18.43 11.52 5.56
CA PRO A 11 -17.14 10.92 5.87
C PRO A 11 -16.13 11.99 6.29
N GLU A 12 -15.59 11.81 7.50
CA GLU A 12 -14.53 12.58 8.13
C GLU A 12 -13.25 12.55 7.28
N LYS A 13 -12.82 13.72 6.80
CA LYS A 13 -11.55 13.88 6.07
C LYS A 13 -10.39 13.75 7.04
N VAL A 14 -9.71 12.60 7.02
CA VAL A 14 -8.42 12.40 7.71
C VAL A 14 -7.33 13.17 6.96
N GLN A 15 -7.13 14.41 7.40
CA GLN A 15 -6.02 15.27 7.01
C GLN A 15 -4.74 14.84 7.74
N MET A 16 -3.84 14.15 7.04
CA MET A 16 -2.53 13.75 7.58
C MET A 16 -1.50 14.86 7.38
N THR A 17 -1.53 15.90 8.22
CA THR A 17 -0.45 16.89 8.30
C THR A 17 0.65 16.35 9.21
N TRP A 18 1.78 15.95 8.63
CA TRP A 18 3.00 15.62 9.36
C TRP A 18 3.60 16.90 9.95
N THR A 19 3.14 17.32 11.13
CA THR A 19 3.80 18.41 11.86
C THR A 19 5.04 17.89 12.58
N LYS A 20 6.12 18.65 12.42
CA LYS A 20 7.50 18.42 12.89
C LYS A 20 7.63 18.12 14.41
N GLU A 21 6.57 18.38 15.15
CA GLU A 21 6.48 18.28 16.62
C GLU A 21 6.56 16.83 17.13
N LYS A 22 6.00 15.86 16.38
CA LYS A 22 6.02 14.43 16.77
C LYS A 22 7.43 13.81 16.74
N LEU A 23 8.36 14.37 15.98
CA LEU A 23 9.70 13.82 15.78
C LEU A 23 10.64 14.13 16.97
N ILE A 24 10.30 15.14 17.79
CA ILE A 24 11.14 15.58 18.92
C ILE A 24 10.85 14.75 20.18
N SER A 25 9.60 14.30 20.38
CA SER A 25 9.24 13.40 21.50
C SER A 25 9.89 12.02 21.39
N GLU A 26 10.24 11.57 20.18
CA GLU A 26 10.79 10.22 19.96
C GLU A 26 12.28 10.11 20.33
N LYS A 27 13.00 11.24 20.43
CA LYS A 27 14.45 11.26 20.76
C LYS A 27 14.80 11.08 22.23
N HIS A 28 13.84 11.19 23.15
CA HIS A 28 14.12 11.24 24.60
C HIS A 28 13.83 9.94 25.39
N LYS A 29 13.53 8.81 24.74
CA LYS A 29 13.09 7.59 25.44
C LYS A 29 14.00 6.37 25.37
N ASN A 30 15.21 6.46 24.84
CA ASN A 30 16.08 5.28 24.71
C ASN A 30 17.37 5.43 25.51
N LYS A 31 17.28 5.16 26.82
CA LYS A 31 18.47 5.05 27.67
C LYS A 31 18.22 4.17 28.89
N GLU A 32 18.05 2.85 28.73
CA GLU A 32 18.34 1.86 29.79
C GLU A 32 18.79 0.52 29.16
N ALA A 33 19.80 -0.11 29.77
CA ALA A 33 20.47 -1.33 29.32
C ALA A 33 20.08 -2.54 30.19
N CYS A 34 20.32 -3.76 29.67
CA CYS A 34 20.44 -5.07 30.35
C CYS A 34 19.24 -6.04 30.32
N ALA A 35 19.31 -7.07 29.44
CA ALA A 35 19.05 -8.51 29.69
C ALA A 35 18.80 -9.26 28.36
N PRO A 36 19.48 -10.40 28.07
CA PRO A 36 19.21 -11.21 26.88
C PRO A 36 18.16 -12.30 27.18
N GLY A 37 17.20 -12.49 26.26
CA GLY A 37 16.38 -13.71 26.20
C GLY A 37 14.88 -13.50 26.45
N TYR A 38 14.08 -14.03 25.51
CA TYR A 38 12.64 -14.31 25.55
C TYR A 38 11.62 -13.21 25.28
N LYS A 39 11.95 -11.91 25.35
CA LYS A 39 10.96 -10.85 25.07
C LYS A 39 10.78 -10.51 23.58
N ASP A 40 11.74 -10.92 22.75
CA ASP A 40 11.72 -10.63 21.30
C ASP A 40 10.83 -11.59 20.48
N ILE A 41 10.39 -12.71 21.06
CA ILE A 41 9.55 -13.71 20.37
C ILE A 41 8.11 -13.19 20.17
N PHE A 42 7.60 -12.41 21.13
CA PHE A 42 6.24 -11.87 21.11
C PHE A 42 6.14 -10.45 20.53
N SER A 43 7.27 -9.86 20.13
CA SER A 43 7.34 -8.50 19.57
C SER A 43 7.63 -8.47 18.06
N MET A 44 7.60 -9.63 17.39
CA MET A 44 7.39 -9.73 15.94
C MET A 44 5.97 -9.26 15.59
N LYS A 45 5.72 -7.96 15.74
CA LYS A 45 4.54 -7.34 15.14
C LYS A 45 4.80 -7.30 13.64
N PRO A 46 3.98 -7.97 12.82
CA PRO A 46 4.09 -7.81 11.38
C PRO A 46 3.95 -6.33 11.06
N ASN A 47 4.74 -5.85 10.10
CA ASN A 47 4.66 -4.45 9.67
C ASN A 47 3.23 -4.19 9.16
N GLU A 48 2.43 -3.52 9.98
CA GLU A 48 0.99 -3.34 9.74
C GLU A 48 0.72 -2.62 8.41
N SER A 49 1.64 -1.75 8.01
CA SER A 49 1.66 -1.09 6.71
C SER A 49 1.85 -2.06 5.54
N ASN A 50 2.73 -3.06 5.67
CA ASN A 50 2.92 -4.09 4.65
C ASN A 50 1.68 -4.98 4.55
N VAL A 51 1.12 -5.41 5.67
CA VAL A 51 -0.12 -6.22 5.68
C VAL A 51 -1.27 -5.48 4.97
N ARG A 52 -1.44 -4.19 5.27
CA ARG A 52 -2.43 -3.35 4.59
C ARG A 52 -2.18 -3.23 3.09
N ARG A 53 -0.92 -3.06 2.67
CA ARG A 53 -0.55 -3.03 1.25
C ARG A 53 -0.84 -4.37 0.56
N MET A 54 -0.46 -5.50 1.17
CA MET A 54 -0.73 -6.83 0.62
C MET A 54 -2.21 -7.12 0.47
N HIS A 55 -3.02 -6.83 1.49
CA HIS A 55 -4.47 -7.00 1.39
C HIS A 55 -5.06 -6.20 0.22
N THR A 56 -4.51 -5.02 -0.05
CA THR A 56 -4.91 -4.21 -1.21
C THR A 56 -4.49 -4.85 -2.52
N ALA A 57 -3.27 -5.39 -2.61
CA ALA A 57 -2.79 -6.12 -3.80
C ALA A 57 -3.71 -7.29 -4.17
N VAL A 58 -4.03 -8.15 -3.20
CA VAL A 58 -4.91 -9.31 -3.40
C VAL A 58 -6.29 -8.88 -3.89
N LYS A 59 -6.87 -7.86 -3.25
CA LYS A 59 -8.20 -7.37 -3.61
C LYS A 59 -8.21 -6.73 -5.00
N LEU A 60 -7.17 -5.97 -5.36
CA LEU A 60 -7.05 -5.37 -6.68
C LEU A 60 -6.84 -6.44 -7.76
N ASN A 61 -5.93 -7.39 -7.53
CA ASN A 61 -5.68 -8.49 -8.45
C ASN A 61 -6.97 -9.29 -8.70
N GLY A 62 -7.73 -9.63 -7.65
CA GLY A 62 -9.00 -10.34 -7.81
C GLY A 62 -9.98 -9.65 -8.76
N VAL A 63 -10.05 -8.32 -8.76
CA VAL A 63 -10.91 -7.57 -9.70
C VAL A 63 -10.31 -7.53 -11.10
N VAL A 64 -9.00 -7.28 -11.21
CA VAL A 64 -8.29 -7.19 -12.50
C VAL A 64 -8.33 -8.53 -13.22
N LEU A 65 -8.03 -9.63 -12.52
CA LEU A 65 -8.09 -10.98 -13.02
C LEU A 65 -9.49 -11.28 -13.55
N ASN A 66 -10.54 -11.15 -12.72
CA ASN A 66 -11.92 -11.42 -13.14
C ASN A 66 -12.37 -10.66 -14.39
N LYS A 67 -11.91 -9.41 -14.58
CA LYS A 67 -12.30 -8.58 -15.74
C LYS A 67 -11.39 -8.75 -16.95
N SER A 68 -10.16 -9.20 -16.77
CA SER A 68 -9.11 -9.13 -17.78
C SER A 68 -8.48 -10.49 -18.10
N GLN A 69 -9.10 -11.62 -17.72
CA GLN A 69 -8.56 -12.96 -17.97
C GLN A 69 -8.23 -13.21 -19.44
N ASN A 70 -9.08 -12.74 -20.34
CA ASN A 70 -8.93 -12.93 -21.79
C ASN A 70 -8.22 -11.75 -22.48
N ALA A 71 -7.70 -10.80 -21.71
CA ALA A 71 -6.97 -9.67 -22.28
C ALA A 71 -5.66 -10.16 -22.90
N GLN A 72 -5.33 -9.62 -24.07
CA GLN A 72 -4.04 -9.92 -24.69
C GLN A 72 -2.88 -9.28 -23.93
N LEU A 73 -3.08 -8.12 -23.31
CA LEU A 73 -2.10 -7.40 -22.50
C LEU A 73 -2.85 -6.58 -21.45
N VAL A 74 -2.36 -6.58 -20.21
CA VAL A 74 -2.88 -5.74 -19.13
C VAL A 74 -1.85 -4.67 -18.78
N LEU A 75 -2.22 -3.39 -18.93
CA LEU A 75 -1.39 -2.28 -18.48
C LEU A 75 -1.80 -1.90 -17.07
N LEU A 76 -0.88 -1.97 -16.12
CA LEU A 76 -1.10 -1.59 -14.72
C LEU A 76 -0.10 -0.52 -14.31
N ASN A 77 -0.52 0.33 -13.37
CA ASN A 77 0.40 1.32 -12.80
C ASN A 77 1.39 0.63 -11.87
N MET A 78 2.68 0.92 -12.05
CA MET A 78 3.70 0.45 -11.13
C MET A 78 3.66 1.28 -9.83
N PRO A 79 3.52 0.64 -8.66
CA PRO A 79 3.60 1.33 -7.37
C PRO A 79 4.96 2.01 -7.18
N GLY A 80 5.04 2.94 -6.23
CA GLY A 80 6.32 3.57 -5.87
C GLY A 80 7.22 2.59 -5.12
N PRO A 81 8.52 2.51 -5.46
CA PRO A 81 9.46 1.74 -4.66
C PRO A 81 9.52 2.30 -3.22
N PRO A 82 9.82 1.45 -2.23
CA PRO A 82 9.97 1.89 -0.86
C PRO A 82 11.13 2.90 -0.73
N LYS A 83 11.00 3.85 0.21
CA LYS A 83 12.07 4.82 0.47
C LYS A 83 13.31 4.20 1.13
N ASN A 84 13.13 3.03 1.74
CA ASN A 84 14.15 2.34 2.53
C ASN A 84 14.49 1.02 1.84
N ARG A 85 15.79 0.69 1.69
CA ARG A 85 16.26 -0.56 1.04
C ARG A 85 15.79 -1.86 1.73
N HIS A 86 15.50 -1.81 3.03
CA HIS A 86 14.90 -2.94 3.76
C HIS A 86 13.48 -3.28 3.29
N GLY A 87 12.85 -2.42 2.48
CA GLY A 87 11.52 -2.66 1.93
C GLY A 87 11.51 -3.38 0.58
N ASP A 88 12.68 -3.62 -0.03
CA ASP A 88 12.78 -4.09 -1.42
C ASP A 88 12.14 -5.47 -1.60
N GLU A 89 12.34 -6.39 -0.64
CA GLU A 89 11.71 -7.72 -0.64
C GLU A 89 10.19 -7.63 -0.57
N ASN A 90 9.65 -6.89 0.39
CA ASN A 90 8.21 -6.68 0.55
C ASN A 90 7.59 -5.98 -0.68
N TYR A 91 8.37 -5.16 -1.37
CA TYR A 91 7.94 -4.50 -2.60
C TYR A 91 7.87 -5.47 -3.76
N MET A 92 8.86 -6.36 -3.92
CA MET A 92 8.82 -7.39 -4.96
C MET A 92 7.69 -8.40 -4.71
N GLU A 93 7.51 -8.84 -3.46
CA GLU A 93 6.39 -9.70 -3.05
C GLU A 93 5.03 -9.05 -3.38
N PHE A 94 4.91 -7.73 -3.16
CA PHE A 94 3.69 -7.00 -3.50
C PHE A 94 3.40 -7.06 -5.00
N LEU A 95 4.43 -6.88 -5.84
CA LEU A 95 4.30 -6.91 -7.30
C LEU A 95 3.92 -8.30 -7.80
N GLU A 96 4.50 -9.34 -7.20
CA GLU A 96 4.16 -10.73 -7.49
C GLU A 96 2.68 -11.00 -7.20
N VAL A 97 2.20 -10.69 -5.99
CA VAL A 97 0.80 -10.87 -5.59
C VAL A 97 -0.16 -10.05 -6.46
N LEU A 98 0.22 -8.82 -6.84
CA LEU A 98 -0.62 -7.96 -7.68
C LEU A 98 -0.80 -8.50 -9.10
N THR A 99 0.20 -9.20 -9.63
CA THR A 99 0.23 -9.67 -11.02
C THR A 99 0.00 -11.17 -11.17
N GLU A 100 -0.17 -11.88 -10.05
CA GLU A 100 -0.43 -13.31 -10.01
C GLU A 100 -1.63 -13.70 -10.87
N GLY A 101 -1.45 -14.70 -11.74
CA GLY A 101 -2.50 -15.22 -12.61
C GLY A 101 -2.78 -14.40 -13.87
N LEU A 102 -2.07 -13.27 -14.08
CA LEU A 102 -2.14 -12.51 -15.33
C LEU A 102 -1.02 -12.95 -16.29
N ASN A 103 -1.37 -13.21 -17.55
CA ASN A 103 -0.43 -13.83 -18.50
C ASN A 103 0.58 -12.84 -19.09
N ARG A 104 0.11 -11.67 -19.54
CA ARG A 104 0.96 -10.60 -20.07
C ARG A 104 0.61 -9.28 -19.40
N VAL A 105 1.52 -8.78 -18.59
CA VAL A 105 1.36 -7.53 -17.83
C VAL A 105 2.51 -6.58 -18.15
N LEU A 106 2.17 -5.31 -18.39
CA LEU A 106 3.14 -4.23 -18.46
C LEU A 106 2.88 -3.24 -17.32
N LEU A 107 3.86 -3.13 -16.41
CA LEU A 107 3.83 -2.15 -15.33
C LEU A 107 4.38 -0.81 -15.83
N VAL A 108 3.55 0.23 -15.80
CA VAL A 108 3.87 1.57 -16.31
C VAL A 108 4.03 2.55 -15.16
N ARG A 109 5.08 3.37 -15.19
CA ARG A 109 5.32 4.45 -14.24
C ARG A 109 5.75 5.71 -14.98
N GLY A 110 5.01 6.78 -14.82
CA GLY A 110 5.44 8.09 -15.28
C GLY A 110 6.52 8.70 -14.37
N GLY A 111 7.37 9.53 -14.94
CA GLY A 111 8.32 10.40 -14.25
C GLY A 111 7.67 11.64 -13.61
N GLY A 112 6.37 11.85 -13.80
CA GLY A 112 5.60 12.94 -13.18
C GLY A 112 5.76 14.28 -13.88
N ARG A 113 6.43 14.29 -15.04
CA ARG A 113 6.61 15.47 -15.91
C ARG A 113 5.94 15.29 -17.27
N GLU A 114 5.26 14.16 -17.49
CA GLU A 114 4.53 13.92 -18.72
C GLU A 114 3.32 14.85 -18.82
N VAL A 115 3.14 15.46 -19.99
CA VAL A 115 1.95 16.24 -20.34
C VAL A 115 1.48 15.76 -21.70
N ILE A 116 0.22 15.33 -21.78
CA ILE A 116 -0.42 14.92 -23.04
C ILE A 116 -1.22 16.11 -23.55
N THR A 117 -0.76 16.75 -24.62
CA THR A 117 -1.40 17.93 -25.21
C THR A 117 -2.22 17.61 -26.45
N ILE A 118 -1.98 16.44 -27.07
CA ILE A 118 -2.66 15.99 -28.28
C ILE A 118 -2.89 14.48 -28.15
N TYR A 119 -4.10 14.03 -28.50
CA TYR A 119 -4.41 12.61 -28.74
C TYR A 119 -4.47 12.43 -30.26
N SER A 120 -3.54 11.64 -30.79
CA SER A 120 -3.54 11.25 -32.21
C SER A 120 -4.45 10.07 -32.46
#